data_AF-A0A815AEV2-F1
#
_entry.id   AF-A0A815AEV2-F1
#
_cell.length_a   1.000
_cell.length_b   1.000
_cell.length_c   1.000
_cell.angle_alpha   90.00
_cell.angle_beta   90.00
_cell.angle_gamma   90.00
#
_symmetry.space_group_name_H-M   'P 1'
#
loop_
_entity.id
_entity.type
_entity.pdbx_description
1 polymer ?
#
loop_
_entity_poly.entity_id
_entity_poly.type
_entity_poly.pdbx_seq_one_letter_code
_entity_poly.pdbx_strand_id
1 'polypeptide(L)'
;FDEKTIRSIYHIRSLDVFRIKQLQQGKIDITISHDWPRGIVWYGDVQRLLQRKQYFHDDIYTNQLGSEPLEEVLLRIQPKYWFSAHLHVKFSALVEHTNGQLTRFLALDKCLPGRDFLQILDIEPTNPSSSPPTNRLSLDPEWLCILAKTDHLLHVQRTNTFLPSILQNSFTPNEDDYRKVQDDFSNTFEIPEIFELTGPIHTLGSGNIPIDIEQLRKNNPQTELLCHMLGIRNPIDVILNRKIQPIQFDQTSSSDQTN
;
A
#
# COMPACT_ATOMS: atom_id res chain seq x y z
N PHE A 1 -3.29 -6.06 -23.59
CA PHE A 1 -2.03 -5.65 -22.96
C PHE A 1 -0.87 -6.11 -23.85
N ASP A 2 0.19 -5.31 -23.97
CA ASP A 2 1.41 -5.70 -24.70
C ASP A 2 2.51 -6.17 -23.73
N GLU A 3 3.60 -6.75 -24.24
CA GLU A 3 4.71 -7.23 -23.40
C GLU A 3 5.32 -6.13 -22.52
N LYS A 4 5.37 -4.90 -23.03
CA LYS A 4 5.86 -3.74 -22.27
C LYS A 4 4.98 -3.46 -21.06
N THR A 5 3.67 -3.58 -21.22
CA THR A 5 2.70 -3.37 -20.13
C THR A 5 2.81 -4.47 -19.07
N ILE A 6 3.05 -5.72 -19.48
CA ILE A 6 3.27 -6.84 -18.54
C ILE A 6 4.51 -6.57 -17.68
N ARG A 7 5.59 -6.02 -18.28
CA ARG A 7 6.82 -5.67 -17.55
C ARG A 7 6.71 -4.43 -16.67
N SER A 8 5.77 -3.53 -16.94
CA SER A 8 5.66 -2.28 -16.18
C SER A 8 4.58 -2.31 -15.09
N ILE A 9 3.69 -3.30 -15.07
CA ILE A 9 2.54 -3.34 -14.15
C ILE A 9 2.94 -3.32 -12.67
N TYR A 10 4.09 -3.90 -12.34
CA TYR A 10 4.60 -4.02 -10.97
C TYR A 10 5.60 -2.91 -10.58
N HIS A 11 5.91 -1.95 -11.46
CA HIS A 11 6.76 -0.82 -11.08
C HIS A 11 5.99 0.15 -10.18
N ILE A 12 6.66 0.66 -9.13
CA ILE A 12 6.13 1.70 -8.25
C ILE A 12 5.73 2.94 -9.08
N ARG A 13 4.54 3.49 -8.84
CA ARG A 13 4.07 4.69 -9.54
C ARG A 13 4.42 5.94 -8.75
N SER A 14 4.80 7.01 -9.45
CA SER A 14 5.10 8.30 -8.84
C SER A 14 3.92 8.87 -8.04
N LEU A 15 2.68 8.60 -8.47
CA LEU A 15 1.47 9.03 -7.75
C LEU A 15 1.35 8.37 -6.37
N ASP A 16 1.68 7.08 -6.27
CA ASP A 16 1.61 6.35 -5.00
C ASP A 16 2.67 6.85 -4.03
N VAL A 17 3.89 7.07 -4.52
CA VAL A 17 5.00 7.69 -3.76
C VAL A 17 4.59 9.08 -3.28
N PHE A 18 3.98 9.88 -4.16
CA PHE A 18 3.51 11.22 -3.82
C PHE A 18 2.45 11.19 -2.71
N ARG A 19 1.46 10.30 -2.81
CA ARG A 19 0.41 10.13 -1.80
C ARG A 19 0.98 9.71 -0.45
N ILE A 20 1.85 8.71 -0.42
CA ILE A 20 2.47 8.23 0.83
C ILE A 20 3.28 9.35 1.50
N LYS A 21 3.98 10.20 0.73
CA LYS A 21 4.74 11.33 1.28
C LYS A 21 3.89 12.45 1.91
N GLN A 22 2.55 12.40 1.77
CA GLN A 22 1.62 13.31 2.44
C GLN A 22 1.25 12.86 3.87
N LEU A 23 1.56 11.60 4.23
CA LEU A 23 1.33 11.10 5.58
C LEU A 23 2.14 11.90 6.60
N GLN A 24 1.57 12.06 7.79
CA GLN A 24 2.21 12.66 8.94
C GLN A 24 3.46 11.88 9.33
N GLN A 25 4.55 12.63 9.49
CA GLN A 25 5.84 12.08 9.89
C GLN A 25 5.76 11.49 11.29
N GLY A 26 6.34 10.31 11.46
CA GLY A 26 6.51 9.63 12.75
C GLY A 26 5.25 8.97 13.31
N LYS A 27 4.11 9.07 12.61
CA LYS A 27 2.84 8.45 13.04
C LYS A 27 2.72 6.99 12.60
N ILE A 28 3.43 6.58 11.55
CA ILE A 28 3.33 5.23 10.98
C ILE A 28 4.17 4.25 11.79
N ASP A 29 3.53 3.19 12.28
CA ASP A 29 4.22 2.14 13.04
C ASP A 29 4.99 1.19 12.11
N ILE A 30 4.34 0.69 11.06
CA ILE A 30 4.89 -0.33 10.18
C ILE A 30 4.70 0.08 8.72
N THR A 31 5.80 0.08 7.97
CA THR A 31 5.79 0.18 6.51
C THR A 31 6.32 -1.11 5.89
N ILE A 32 5.71 -1.54 4.78
CA ILE A 32 6.11 -2.74 4.04
C ILE A 32 6.34 -2.35 2.59
N SER A 33 7.46 -2.81 2.02
CA SER A 33 7.76 -2.70 0.59
C SER A 33 8.33 -4.01 0.06
N HIS A 34 8.24 -4.28 -1.24
CA HIS A 34 8.95 -5.43 -1.79
C HIS A 34 10.46 -5.14 -1.87
N ASP A 35 10.81 -4.06 -2.57
CA ASP A 35 12.19 -3.62 -2.77
C ASP A 35 12.72 -2.89 -1.53
N TRP A 36 14.04 -2.83 -1.40
CA TRP A 36 14.68 -2.10 -0.31
C TRP A 36 14.70 -0.60 -0.62
N PRO A 37 14.53 0.28 0.38
CA PRO A 37 14.93 1.68 0.26
C PRO A 37 16.39 1.76 -0.17
N ARG A 38 16.69 2.56 -1.17
CA ARG A 38 18.07 2.75 -1.62
C ARG A 38 18.92 3.32 -0.48
N GLY A 39 20.19 2.89 -0.42
CA GLY A 39 21.12 3.32 0.62
C GLY A 39 20.88 2.72 2.01
N ILE A 40 19.83 1.92 2.23
CA ILE A 40 19.53 1.32 3.55
C ILE A 40 20.68 0.46 4.10
N VAL A 41 21.52 -0.07 3.20
CA VAL A 41 22.69 -0.88 3.56
C VAL A 41 23.66 -0.13 4.46
N TRP A 42 23.78 1.19 4.31
CA TRP A 42 24.70 2.03 5.08
C TRP A 42 24.31 2.16 6.56
N TYR A 43 23.09 1.75 6.91
CA TYR A 43 22.56 1.74 8.27
C TYR A 43 22.68 0.35 8.93
N GLY A 44 23.40 -0.59 8.31
CA GLY A 44 23.62 -1.94 8.83
C GLY A 44 25.02 -2.47 8.52
N ASP A 45 25.20 -3.79 8.62
CA ASP A 45 26.49 -4.44 8.42
C ASP A 45 26.75 -4.75 6.93
N VAL A 46 27.27 -3.75 6.21
CA VAL A 46 27.63 -3.86 4.79
C VAL A 46 28.68 -4.95 4.55
N GLN A 47 29.63 -5.13 5.47
CA GLN A 47 30.70 -6.12 5.31
C GLN A 47 30.12 -7.54 5.32
N ARG A 48 29.26 -7.86 6.28
CA ARG A 48 28.55 -9.14 6.35
C ARG A 48 27.64 -9.35 5.15
N LEU A 49 26.96 -8.30 4.68
CA LEU A 49 26.16 -8.37 3.47
C LEU A 49 27.01 -8.75 2.25
N LEU A 50 28.14 -8.08 2.04
CA LEU A 50 29.05 -8.34 0.92
C LEU A 50 29.75 -9.70 1.03
N GLN A 51 30.00 -10.22 2.23
CA GLN A 51 30.47 -11.60 2.41
C GLN A 51 29.47 -12.63 1.86
N ARG A 52 28.16 -12.38 2.05
CA ARG A 52 27.10 -13.25 1.52
C ARG A 52 26.77 -12.97 0.04
N LYS A 53 26.86 -11.71 -0.38
CA LYS A 53 26.37 -11.19 -1.66
C LYS A 53 27.39 -10.25 -2.30
N GLN A 54 28.54 -10.80 -2.68
CA GLN A 54 29.68 -10.03 -3.21
C GLN A 54 29.31 -9.15 -4.42
N TYR A 55 28.37 -9.60 -5.26
CA TYR A 55 27.92 -8.90 -6.45
C TYR A 55 27.13 -7.60 -6.15
N PHE A 56 26.74 -7.34 -4.90
CA PHE A 56 26.16 -6.05 -4.51
C PHE A 56 27.20 -4.93 -4.38
N HIS A 57 28.51 -5.24 -4.42
CA HIS A 57 29.57 -4.25 -4.21
C HIS A 57 29.36 -3.01 -5.09
N ASP A 58 29.33 -3.19 -6.41
CA ASP A 58 29.29 -2.06 -7.34
C ASP A 58 27.98 -1.28 -7.21
N ASP A 59 26.84 -1.96 -7.08
CA ASP A 59 25.54 -1.31 -6.89
C ASP A 59 25.46 -0.51 -5.58
N ILE A 60 26.11 -0.98 -4.51
CA ILE A 60 26.18 -0.25 -3.24
C ILE A 60 27.03 1.01 -3.38
N TYR A 61 28.25 0.89 -3.92
CA TYR A 61 29.19 2.02 -4.01
C TYR A 61 28.83 3.01 -5.12
N THR A 62 28.04 2.61 -6.12
CA THR A 62 27.47 3.51 -7.14
C THR A 62 26.08 4.03 -6.78
N ASN A 63 25.57 3.70 -5.59
CA ASN A 63 24.25 4.12 -5.10
C ASN A 63 23.09 3.74 -6.04
N GLN A 64 23.12 2.50 -6.53
CA GLN A 64 22.10 1.88 -7.39
C GLN A 64 21.36 0.71 -6.71
N LEU A 65 21.84 0.21 -5.57
CA LEU A 65 21.16 -0.88 -4.86
C LEU A 65 19.90 -0.36 -4.13
N GLY A 66 18.74 -0.79 -4.59
CA GLY A 66 17.44 -0.49 -3.99
C GLY A 66 16.67 0.60 -4.74
N SER A 67 15.55 1.02 -4.17
CA SER A 67 14.59 1.94 -4.77
C SER A 67 14.74 3.35 -4.21
N GLU A 68 15.12 4.30 -5.06
CA GLU A 68 15.22 5.74 -4.73
C GLU A 68 13.86 6.31 -4.26
N PRO A 69 12.71 6.04 -4.91
CA PRO A 69 11.43 6.50 -4.38
C PRO A 69 11.12 6.00 -2.96
N LEU A 70 11.57 4.79 -2.61
CA LEU A 70 11.38 4.24 -1.26
C LEU A 70 12.33 4.85 -0.23
N GLU A 71 13.54 5.25 -0.63
CA GLU A 71 14.44 6.06 0.20
C GLU A 71 13.77 7.39 0.56
N GLU A 72 13.20 8.08 -0.42
CA GLU A 72 12.47 9.34 -0.17
C GLU A 72 11.30 9.15 0.79
N VAL A 73 10.52 8.07 0.64
CA VAL A 73 9.41 7.74 1.53
C VAL A 73 9.92 7.46 2.95
N LEU A 74 10.95 6.61 3.09
CA LEU A 74 11.54 6.26 4.37
C LEU A 74 11.97 7.50 5.17
N LEU A 75 12.69 8.42 4.51
CA LEU A 75 13.19 9.64 5.14
C LEU A 75 12.06 10.63 5.44
N ARG A 76 10.98 10.62 4.65
CA ARG A 76 9.84 11.54 4.80
C ARG A 76 8.87 11.15 5.91
N ILE A 77 8.44 9.89 5.95
CA ILE A 77 7.39 9.43 6.87
C ILE A 77 7.96 8.84 8.16
N GLN A 78 9.21 8.39 8.14
CA GLN A 78 9.97 7.93 9.31
C GLN A 78 9.20 6.91 10.17
N PRO A 79 8.84 5.74 9.63
CA PRO A 79 8.04 4.78 10.37
C PRO A 79 8.86 4.10 11.48
N LYS A 80 8.23 3.51 12.50
CA LYS A 80 8.98 2.77 13.54
C LYS A 80 9.67 1.52 12.98
N TYR A 81 8.99 0.82 12.07
CA TYR A 81 9.47 -0.39 11.40
C TYR A 81 9.35 -0.27 9.88
N TRP A 82 10.33 -0.82 9.17
CA TRP A 82 10.28 -1.00 7.72
C TRP A 82 10.66 -2.43 7.35
N PHE A 83 9.76 -3.14 6.66
CA PHE A 83 9.97 -4.51 6.23
C PHE A 83 10.11 -4.62 4.71
N SER A 84 11.13 -5.35 4.25
CA SER A 84 11.39 -5.56 2.82
C SER A 84 11.75 -7.01 2.46
N ALA A 85 11.82 -7.29 1.16
CA ALA A 85 12.21 -8.59 0.61
C ALA A 85 13.10 -8.40 -0.64
N HIS A 86 12.82 -9.10 -1.73
CA HIS A 86 13.44 -8.95 -3.06
C HIS A 86 14.89 -9.45 -3.20
N LEU A 87 15.81 -8.96 -2.37
CA LEU A 87 17.26 -9.22 -2.55
C LEU A 87 17.71 -10.61 -2.07
N HIS A 88 16.78 -11.44 -1.59
CA HIS A 88 17.02 -12.84 -1.18
C HIS A 88 18.21 -12.96 -0.21
N VAL A 89 18.17 -12.14 0.84
CA VAL A 89 19.12 -12.14 1.94
C VAL A 89 18.47 -11.47 3.16
N LYS A 90 18.61 -12.10 4.33
CA LYS A 90 18.25 -11.44 5.58
C LYS A 90 19.23 -10.32 5.89
N PHE A 91 18.72 -9.13 6.16
CA PHE A 91 19.50 -7.96 6.52
C PHE A 91 18.72 -7.08 7.49
N SER A 92 19.43 -6.51 8.46
CA SER A 92 18.84 -5.61 9.45
C SER A 92 19.65 -4.32 9.50
N ALA A 93 18.95 -3.21 9.61
CA ALA A 93 19.55 -1.89 9.71
C ALA A 93 18.76 -1.02 10.70
N LEU A 94 19.44 -0.02 11.26
CA LEU A 94 18.85 0.96 12.16
C LEU A 94 19.08 2.36 11.61
N VAL A 95 18.00 2.98 11.15
CA VAL A 95 18.03 4.34 10.60
C VAL A 95 17.72 5.32 11.73
N GLU A 96 18.67 6.19 12.03
CA GLU A 96 18.47 7.33 12.93
C GLU A 96 18.12 8.57 12.10
N HIS A 97 16.93 9.11 12.35
CA HIS A 97 16.43 10.32 11.71
C HIS A 97 16.90 11.56 12.44
N THR A 98 16.87 12.72 11.77
CA THR A 98 17.36 14.00 12.31
C THR A 98 16.66 14.48 13.58
N ASN A 99 15.44 14.00 13.83
CA ASN A 99 14.66 14.28 15.04
C ASN A 99 14.94 13.25 16.18
N GLY A 100 15.88 12.33 16.00
CA GLY A 100 16.20 11.25 16.94
C GLY A 100 15.25 10.04 16.87
N GLN A 101 14.25 10.05 15.98
CA GLN A 101 13.41 8.88 15.74
C GLN A 101 14.22 7.77 15.09
N LEU A 102 13.91 6.52 15.43
CA LEU A 102 14.56 5.34 14.86
C LEU A 102 13.58 4.57 13.97
N THR A 103 14.01 4.19 12.77
CA THR A 103 13.36 3.15 11.96
C THR A 103 14.16 1.86 12.03
N ARG A 104 13.50 0.78 12.44
CA ARG A 104 14.04 -0.58 12.43
C ARG A 104 13.75 -1.24 11.10
N PHE A 105 14.78 -1.40 10.28
CA PHE A 105 14.66 -2.07 9.00
C PHE A 105 14.97 -3.56 9.13
N LEU A 106 14.14 -4.39 8.52
CA LEU A 106 14.38 -5.83 8.37
C LEU A 106 13.97 -6.28 6.98
N ALA A 107 14.91 -6.90 6.27
CA ALA A 107 14.64 -7.65 5.07
C ALA A 107 14.78 -9.15 5.32
N LEU A 108 13.94 -9.95 4.66
CA LEU A 108 13.95 -11.41 4.75
C LEU A 108 14.33 -12.07 3.41
N ASP A 109 14.80 -13.32 3.51
CA ASP A 109 15.17 -14.13 2.35
C ASP A 109 13.92 -14.78 1.71
N LYS A 110 14.10 -15.41 0.55
CA LYS A 110 13.05 -16.16 -0.14
C LYS A 110 12.71 -17.44 0.62
N CYS A 111 11.44 -17.85 0.58
CA CYS A 111 10.91 -19.09 1.15
C CYS A 111 11.49 -20.35 0.49
N LEU A 112 12.76 -20.64 0.78
CA LEU A 112 13.50 -21.81 0.32
C LEU A 112 14.11 -22.55 1.54
N PRO A 113 14.37 -23.87 1.43
CA PRO A 113 14.97 -24.63 2.50
C PRO A 113 16.29 -24.02 3.00
N GLY A 114 16.44 -23.94 4.33
CA GLY A 114 17.65 -23.43 4.97
C GLY A 114 17.88 -21.92 4.84
N ARG A 115 16.87 -21.14 4.47
CA ARG A 115 16.94 -19.67 4.35
C ARG A 115 16.26 -18.95 5.51
N ASP A 116 16.74 -17.75 5.79
CA ASP A 116 16.22 -16.86 6.82
C ASP A 116 14.97 -16.10 6.31
N PHE A 117 13.90 -16.82 5.94
CA PHE A 117 12.72 -16.25 5.26
C PHE A 117 11.57 -15.86 6.19
N LEU A 118 11.60 -16.27 7.46
CA LEU A 118 10.55 -16.00 8.44
C LEU A 118 11.14 -15.42 9.72
N GLN A 119 10.52 -14.38 10.24
CA GLN A 119 10.81 -13.81 11.55
C GLN A 119 9.50 -13.39 12.21
N ILE A 120 9.32 -13.82 13.47
CA ILE A 120 8.19 -13.41 14.30
C ILE A 120 8.66 -12.26 15.19
N LEU A 121 7.84 -11.22 15.27
CA LEU A 121 8.11 -10.02 16.06
C LEU A 121 6.89 -9.74 16.93
N ASP A 122 7.14 -9.46 18.21
CA ASP A 122 6.14 -8.94 19.12
C ASP A 122 6.22 -7.40 19.10
N ILE A 123 5.14 -6.76 18.65
CA ILE A 123 5.05 -5.30 18.52
C ILE A 123 3.92 -4.81 19.42
N GLU A 124 4.28 -4.02 20.42
CA GLU A 124 3.32 -3.45 21.36
C GLU A 124 2.45 -2.37 20.69
N PRO A 125 1.13 -2.32 21.01
CA PRO A 125 0.26 -1.25 20.52
C PRO A 125 0.74 0.12 20.97
N THR A 126 0.70 1.10 20.07
CA THR A 126 1.09 2.49 20.37
C THR A 126 0.18 3.13 21.43
N ASN A 127 -1.10 2.74 21.49
CA ASN A 127 -2.08 3.22 22.47
C ASN A 127 -2.74 2.02 23.21
N PRO A 128 -2.09 1.47 24.24
CA PRO A 128 -2.61 0.30 24.96
C PRO A 128 -3.86 0.60 25.80
N SER A 129 -4.19 1.88 26.01
CA SER A 129 -5.29 2.36 26.85
C SER A 129 -6.55 2.81 26.08
N SER A 130 -6.51 2.86 24.74
CA SER A 130 -7.75 2.87 23.96
C SER A 130 -8.44 1.51 24.09
N SER A 131 -9.77 1.48 23.93
CA SER A 131 -10.67 0.31 23.91
C SER A 131 -9.98 -1.00 23.54
N PRO A 132 -10.40 -2.16 24.09
CA PRO A 132 -9.77 -3.44 23.79
C PRO A 132 -9.56 -3.60 22.28
N PRO A 133 -8.38 -4.08 21.84
CA PRO A 133 -8.08 -4.22 20.42
C PRO A 133 -9.19 -5.05 19.79
N THR A 134 -9.90 -4.48 18.83
CA THR A 134 -11.04 -5.15 18.20
C THR A 134 -10.59 -6.35 17.36
N ASN A 135 -9.28 -6.49 17.09
CA ASN A 135 -8.68 -7.41 16.13
C ASN A 135 -9.29 -7.27 14.71
N ARG A 136 -9.87 -6.10 14.42
CA ARG A 136 -10.50 -5.78 13.13
C ARG A 136 -9.65 -4.80 12.34
N LEU A 137 -9.74 -4.90 11.02
CA LEU A 137 -9.12 -3.94 10.12
C LEU A 137 -10.03 -2.72 9.97
N SER A 138 -9.43 -1.55 9.96
CA SER A 138 -10.11 -0.28 9.73
C SER A 138 -9.38 0.53 8.67
N LEU A 139 -10.13 1.34 7.93
CA LEU A 139 -9.58 2.35 7.04
C LEU A 139 -8.95 3.47 7.87
N ASP A 140 -7.81 3.97 7.41
CA ASP A 140 -7.15 5.11 8.03
C ASP A 140 -7.75 6.43 7.49
N PRO A 141 -8.35 7.29 8.33
CA PRO A 141 -9.00 8.53 7.86
C PRO A 141 -8.04 9.49 7.17
N GLU A 142 -6.77 9.53 7.59
CA GLU A 142 -5.76 10.38 6.96
C GLU A 142 -5.49 9.93 5.52
N TRP A 143 -5.36 8.62 5.30
CA TRP A 143 -5.23 8.04 3.97
C TRP A 143 -6.45 8.29 3.09
N LEU A 144 -7.67 8.19 3.64
CA LEU A 144 -8.91 8.53 2.91
C LEU A 144 -8.91 9.99 2.46
N CYS A 145 -8.50 10.92 3.32
CA CYS A 145 -8.35 12.33 2.95
C CYS A 145 -7.32 12.51 1.81
N ILE A 146 -6.16 11.85 1.91
CA ILE A 146 -5.12 11.92 0.86
C ILE A 146 -5.65 11.39 -0.47
N LEU A 147 -6.37 10.26 -0.46
CA LEU A 147 -6.99 9.69 -1.66
C LEU A 147 -7.99 10.67 -2.30
N ALA A 148 -8.87 11.27 -1.50
CA ALA A 148 -9.84 12.25 -1.97
C ALA A 148 -9.17 13.50 -2.58
N LYS A 149 -8.20 14.09 -1.87
CA LYS A 149 -7.50 15.30 -2.34
C LYS A 149 -6.68 15.07 -3.59
N THR A 150 -6.18 13.86 -3.79
CA THR A 150 -5.32 13.51 -4.93
C THR A 150 -6.03 12.75 -6.04
N ASP A 151 -7.36 12.62 -5.98
CA ASP A 151 -8.12 11.92 -7.03
C ASP A 151 -7.83 12.53 -8.40
N HIS A 152 -7.90 13.86 -8.53
CA HIS A 152 -7.68 14.57 -9.80
C HIS A 152 -6.29 14.36 -10.41
N LEU A 153 -5.31 13.90 -9.63
CA LEU A 153 -3.96 13.55 -10.10
C LEU A 153 -3.87 12.16 -10.73
N LEU A 154 -4.90 11.32 -10.54
CA LEU A 154 -5.00 10.03 -11.22
C LEU A 154 -5.12 10.27 -12.72
N HIS A 155 -4.10 9.81 -13.44
CA HIS A 155 -4.02 9.87 -14.89
C HIS A 155 -3.79 8.49 -15.47
N VAL A 156 -4.69 8.06 -16.36
CA VAL A 156 -4.66 6.71 -16.96
C VAL A 156 -4.22 6.72 -18.43
N GLN A 157 -3.92 7.89 -18.99
CA GLN A 157 -3.42 8.00 -20.36
C GLN A 157 -1.91 7.72 -20.40
N ARG A 158 -1.42 7.34 -21.60
CA ARG A 158 0.01 7.05 -21.83
C ARG A 158 0.88 8.32 -21.95
N THR A 159 0.43 9.46 -21.43
CA THR A 159 1.16 10.73 -21.49
C THR A 159 1.82 11.03 -20.15
N ASN A 160 3.04 11.56 -20.21
CA ASN A 160 3.75 11.99 -19.01
C ASN A 160 3.00 13.17 -18.37
N THR A 161 2.72 13.05 -17.07
CA THR A 161 2.11 14.10 -16.27
C THR A 161 3.06 14.43 -15.14
N PHE A 162 3.24 15.73 -14.88
CA PHE A 162 4.03 16.19 -13.76
C PHE A 162 3.14 16.26 -12.52
N LEU A 163 3.61 15.65 -11.44
CA LEU A 163 2.96 15.79 -10.15
C LEU A 163 3.32 17.15 -9.54
N PRO A 164 2.42 17.75 -8.74
CA PRO A 164 2.72 18.99 -8.02
C PRO A 164 3.97 18.85 -7.14
N SER A 165 4.65 19.97 -6.90
CA SER A 165 5.76 19.99 -5.95
C SER A 165 5.24 19.76 -4.53
N ILE A 166 5.86 18.82 -3.81
CA ILE A 166 5.52 18.46 -2.42
C ILE A 166 5.72 19.66 -1.46
N LEU A 167 6.56 20.63 -1.85
CA LEU A 167 6.82 21.83 -1.04
C LEU A 167 5.58 22.70 -0.80
N GLN A 168 4.49 22.49 -1.55
CA GLN A 168 3.29 23.30 -1.42
C GLN A 168 2.38 22.88 -0.26
N ASN A 169 2.65 21.78 0.48
CA ASN A 169 1.85 21.27 1.62
C ASN A 169 0.32 21.20 1.37
N SER A 170 -0.13 21.36 0.13
CA SER A 170 -1.54 21.53 -0.24
C SER A 170 -2.33 20.21 -0.21
N PHE A 171 -1.62 19.09 -0.07
CA PHE A 171 -2.17 17.74 -0.10
C PHE A 171 -2.12 17.03 1.26
N THR A 172 -1.52 17.65 2.27
CA THR A 172 -1.64 17.19 3.66
C THR A 172 -3.08 17.45 4.13
N PRO A 173 -3.78 16.45 4.69
CA PRO A 173 -5.13 16.63 5.21
C PRO A 173 -5.23 17.72 6.27
N ASN A 174 -6.24 18.59 6.15
CA ASN A 174 -6.63 19.57 7.16
C ASN A 174 -7.94 19.14 7.86
N GLU A 175 -8.36 19.92 8.86
CA GLU A 175 -9.56 19.60 9.67
C GLU A 175 -10.85 19.48 8.85
N ASP A 176 -11.02 20.26 7.79
CA ASP A 176 -12.22 20.19 6.95
C ASP A 176 -12.22 18.93 6.07
N ASP A 177 -11.04 18.48 5.62
CA ASP A 177 -10.91 17.19 4.92
C ASP A 177 -11.32 16.04 5.85
N TYR A 178 -10.88 16.06 7.11
CA TYR A 178 -11.25 15.04 8.09
C TYR A 178 -12.75 15.05 8.41
N ARG A 179 -13.36 16.23 8.59
CA ARG A 179 -14.81 16.34 8.81
C ARG A 179 -15.60 15.74 7.67
N LYS A 180 -15.23 16.05 6.43
CA LYS A 180 -15.88 15.47 5.24
C LYS A 180 -15.78 13.95 5.24
N VAL A 181 -14.60 13.39 5.48
CA VAL A 181 -14.42 11.93 5.55
C VAL A 181 -15.20 11.31 6.70
N GLN A 182 -15.28 11.97 7.86
CA GLN A 182 -16.11 11.52 8.98
C GLN A 182 -17.59 11.50 8.61
N ASP A 183 -18.09 12.53 7.92
CA ASP A 183 -19.47 12.58 7.46
C ASP A 183 -19.76 11.50 6.40
N ASP A 184 -18.89 11.37 5.38
CA ASP A 184 -19.01 10.39 4.29
C ASP A 184 -19.04 8.94 4.81
N PHE A 185 -18.33 8.66 5.91
CA PHE A 185 -18.24 7.33 6.53
C PHE A 185 -19.08 7.18 7.80
N SER A 186 -19.92 8.18 8.16
CA SER A 186 -20.67 8.19 9.42
C SER A 186 -19.80 7.85 10.64
N ASN A 187 -18.56 8.36 10.63
CA ASN A 187 -17.51 8.14 11.61
C ASN A 187 -17.20 6.64 11.89
N THR A 188 -17.48 5.76 10.93
CA THR A 188 -17.26 4.32 11.03
C THR A 188 -16.28 3.87 9.95
N PHE A 189 -15.07 3.53 10.38
CA PHE A 189 -13.98 3.16 9.48
C PHE A 189 -13.64 1.67 9.48
N GLU A 190 -14.28 0.89 10.34
CA GLU A 190 -14.11 -0.56 10.39
C GLU A 190 -14.54 -1.20 9.06
N ILE A 191 -13.71 -2.09 8.51
CA ILE A 191 -14.01 -2.75 7.24
C ILE A 191 -15.16 -3.75 7.46
N PRO A 192 -16.28 -3.61 6.72
CA PRO A 192 -17.42 -4.51 6.85
C PRO A 192 -17.09 -5.91 6.29
N GLU A 193 -17.70 -6.95 6.88
CA GLU A 193 -17.55 -8.35 6.44
C GLU A 193 -18.43 -8.70 5.24
N ILE A 194 -18.45 -7.83 4.22
CA ILE A 194 -19.25 -7.97 2.99
C ILE A 194 -18.39 -8.43 1.80
N PHE A 195 -17.41 -9.30 2.07
CA PHE A 195 -16.52 -9.80 1.03
C PHE A 195 -17.26 -10.78 0.12
N GLU A 196 -17.16 -10.54 -1.18
CA GLU A 196 -17.80 -11.34 -2.23
C GLU A 196 -16.75 -12.00 -3.12
N LEU A 197 -17.10 -13.16 -3.68
CA LEU A 197 -16.26 -13.85 -4.65
C LEU A 197 -16.18 -13.05 -5.95
N THR A 198 -15.01 -12.46 -6.21
CA THR A 198 -14.74 -11.67 -7.43
C THR A 198 -14.04 -12.47 -8.54
N GLY A 199 -13.72 -13.73 -8.29
CA GLY A 199 -13.05 -14.61 -9.24
C GLY A 199 -13.34 -16.09 -8.97
N PRO A 200 -12.92 -16.98 -9.88
CA PRO A 200 -13.11 -18.41 -9.73
C PRO A 200 -12.34 -18.96 -8.53
N ILE A 201 -12.93 -19.94 -7.84
CA ILE A 201 -12.28 -20.64 -6.72
C ILE A 201 -11.20 -21.57 -7.31
N HIS A 202 -9.96 -21.39 -6.86
CA HIS A 202 -8.88 -22.30 -7.23
C HIS A 202 -9.13 -23.69 -6.63
N THR A 203 -9.25 -24.72 -7.49
CA THR A 203 -9.41 -26.11 -7.06
C THR A 203 -8.11 -26.87 -7.29
N LEU A 204 -7.60 -27.57 -6.28
CA LEU A 204 -6.40 -28.40 -6.44
C LEU A 204 -6.66 -29.50 -7.50
N GLY A 205 -5.85 -29.54 -8.56
CA GLY A 205 -5.95 -30.55 -9.62
C GLY A 205 -6.88 -30.19 -10.78
N SER A 206 -7.63 -29.08 -10.71
CA SER A 206 -8.19 -28.50 -11.92
C SER A 206 -7.04 -28.00 -12.79
N GLY A 207 -6.97 -28.43 -14.07
CA GLY A 207 -6.03 -27.87 -15.04
C GLY A 207 -6.27 -26.37 -15.24
N ASN A 208 -5.56 -25.74 -16.18
CA ASN A 208 -5.78 -24.33 -16.51
C ASN A 208 -7.26 -24.09 -16.87
N ILE A 209 -8.01 -23.49 -15.93
CA ILE A 209 -9.38 -23.06 -16.18
C ILE A 209 -9.29 -21.93 -17.23
N PRO A 210 -10.05 -21.99 -18.34
CA PRO A 210 -10.10 -20.90 -19.29
C PRO A 210 -10.45 -19.60 -18.55
N ILE A 211 -9.58 -18.61 -18.66
CA ILE A 211 -9.80 -17.31 -18.03
C ILE A 211 -10.99 -16.65 -18.73
N ASP A 212 -12.10 -16.48 -18.02
CA ASP A 212 -13.19 -15.64 -18.51
C ASP A 212 -12.76 -14.17 -18.43
N ILE A 213 -12.45 -13.60 -19.60
CA ILE A 213 -12.02 -12.21 -19.74
C ILE A 213 -13.14 -11.24 -19.33
N GLU A 214 -14.42 -11.60 -19.48
CA GLU A 214 -15.52 -10.75 -19.01
C GLU A 214 -15.59 -10.72 -17.48
N GLN A 215 -15.34 -11.86 -16.82
CA GLN A 215 -15.29 -11.92 -15.37
C GLN A 215 -14.10 -11.12 -14.81
N LEU A 216 -12.94 -11.14 -15.47
CA LEU A 216 -11.80 -10.28 -15.12
C LEU A 216 -12.06 -8.78 -15.31
N ARG A 217 -13.07 -8.41 -16.10
CA ARG A 217 -13.48 -7.01 -16.31
C ARG A 217 -14.53 -6.54 -15.31
N LYS A 218 -15.06 -7.41 -14.44
CA LYS A 218 -15.96 -6.96 -13.38
C LYS A 218 -15.14 -6.23 -12.32
N ASN A 219 -15.66 -5.08 -11.88
CA ASN A 219 -15.01 -4.34 -10.82
C ASN A 219 -15.17 -5.09 -9.50
N ASN A 220 -14.21 -4.90 -8.61
CA ASN A 220 -14.31 -5.41 -7.26
C ASN A 220 -15.34 -4.56 -6.49
N PRO A 221 -16.43 -5.14 -5.94
CA PRO A 221 -17.52 -4.37 -5.33
C PRO A 221 -17.07 -3.62 -4.07
N GLN A 222 -16.06 -4.12 -3.34
CA GLN A 222 -15.49 -3.41 -2.20
C GLN A 222 -14.72 -2.15 -2.64
N THR A 223 -14.03 -2.22 -3.78
CA THR A 223 -13.35 -1.08 -4.40
C THR A 223 -14.36 -0.05 -4.91
N GLU A 224 -15.44 -0.51 -5.57
CA GLU A 224 -16.55 0.35 -6.00
C GLU A 224 -17.17 1.09 -4.83
N LEU A 225 -17.50 0.36 -3.75
CA LEU A 225 -18.08 0.95 -2.55
C LEU A 225 -17.16 2.01 -1.94
N LEU A 226 -15.87 1.71 -1.81
CA LEU A 226 -14.88 2.68 -1.30
C LEU A 226 -14.81 3.93 -2.18
N CYS A 227 -14.70 3.76 -3.51
CA CYS A 227 -14.65 4.87 -4.45
C CYS A 227 -15.92 5.71 -4.40
N HIS A 228 -17.09 5.08 -4.33
CA HIS A 228 -18.38 5.74 -4.25
C HIS A 228 -18.54 6.55 -2.95
N MET A 229 -18.27 5.92 -1.80
CA MET A 229 -18.37 6.58 -0.49
C MET A 229 -17.44 7.79 -0.40
N LEU A 230 -16.22 7.68 -0.93
CA LEU A 230 -15.25 8.77 -0.90
C LEU A 230 -15.46 9.83 -2.01
N GLY A 231 -16.31 9.52 -3.00
CA GLY A 231 -16.55 10.36 -4.17
C GLY A 231 -15.35 10.47 -5.12
N ILE A 232 -14.54 9.42 -5.23
CA ILE A 232 -13.34 9.36 -6.10
C ILE A 232 -13.56 8.44 -7.30
N ARG A 233 -12.70 8.54 -8.31
CA ARG A 233 -12.78 7.75 -9.53
C ARG A 233 -12.18 6.36 -9.31
N ASN A 234 -12.88 5.31 -9.75
CA ASN A 234 -12.26 3.99 -9.88
C ASN A 234 -11.33 3.98 -11.11
N PRO A 235 -10.01 3.74 -10.96
CA PRO A 235 -9.09 3.70 -12.09
C PRO A 235 -9.50 2.73 -13.20
N ILE A 236 -10.11 1.59 -12.85
CA ILE A 236 -10.57 0.59 -13.83
C ILE A 236 -11.72 1.16 -14.67
N ASP A 237 -12.63 1.91 -14.08
CA ASP A 237 -13.71 2.57 -14.83
C ASP A 237 -13.19 3.66 -15.75
N VAL A 238 -12.21 4.45 -15.29
CA VAL A 238 -11.57 5.46 -16.14
C VAL A 238 -10.85 4.79 -17.32
N ILE A 239 -10.16 3.66 -17.10
CA ILE A 239 -9.49 2.89 -18.17
C ILE A 239 -10.50 2.29 -19.15
N LEU A 240 -11.62 1.78 -18.65
CA LEU A 240 -12.64 1.11 -19.45
C LEU A 240 -13.68 2.08 -20.05
N ASN A 241 -13.53 3.40 -19.83
CA ASN A 241 -14.50 4.44 -20.19
C ASN A 241 -15.93 4.15 -19.69
N ARG A 242 -16.06 3.57 -18.50
CA ARG A 242 -17.37 3.29 -17.88
C ARG A 242 -17.91 4.55 -17.23
N LYS A 243 -19.21 4.81 -17.38
CA LYS A 243 -19.91 5.84 -16.61
C LYS A 243 -20.09 5.36 -15.17
N ILE A 244 -19.92 6.25 -14.20
CA ILE A 244 -20.25 5.99 -12.79
C ILE A 244 -21.72 5.54 -12.72
N GLN A 245 -21.94 4.31 -12.30
CA GLN A 245 -23.28 3.76 -12.07
C GLN A 245 -23.66 4.01 -10.61
N PRO A 246 -24.88 4.43 -10.30
CA PRO A 246 -25.35 4.51 -8.92
C PRO A 246 -25.38 3.10 -8.30
N ILE A 247 -24.84 2.96 -7.10
CA ILE A 247 -24.92 1.70 -6.34
C ILE A 247 -26.38 1.49 -5.94
N GLN A 248 -27.01 0.44 -6.46
CA GLN A 248 -28.30 -0.04 -5.95
C GLN A 248 -28.01 -0.89 -4.72
N PHE A 249 -28.33 -0.36 -3.53
CA PHE A 249 -28.48 -1.22 -2.36
C PHE A 249 -29.80 -1.98 -2.54
N ASP A 250 -29.72 -3.27 -2.86
CA ASP A 250 -30.88 -4.15 -2.81
C ASP A 250 -31.34 -4.25 -1.35
N GLN A 251 -32.38 -3.48 -1.01
CA GLN A 251 -33.11 -3.63 0.24
C GLN A 251 -34.00 -4.88 0.14
N THR A 252 -33.39 -6.07 0.18
CA THR A 252 -34.16 -7.32 0.30
C THR A 252 -33.57 -8.22 1.38
N SER A 253 -33.89 -7.90 2.64
CA SER A 253 -34.10 -8.91 3.69
C SER A 253 -34.50 -8.25 5.02
N SER A 254 -35.80 -8.02 5.21
CA SER A 254 -36.51 -8.20 6.49
C SER A 254 -37.96 -7.71 6.37
N SER A 255 -38.75 -8.43 5.59
CA SER A 255 -40.19 -8.54 5.87
C SER A 255 -40.50 -10.02 6.10
N ASP A 256 -41.21 -10.25 7.19
CA ASP A 256 -42.05 -11.41 7.47
C ASP A 256 -41.35 -12.75 7.77
N GLN A 257 -41.24 -13.07 9.06
CA GLN A 257 -41.88 -14.27 9.62
C GLN A 257 -42.39 -13.98 11.04
N THR A 258 -43.60 -13.44 11.13
CA THR A 258 -44.52 -13.77 12.23
C THR A 258 -45.24 -15.06 11.88
N ASN A 259 -45.05 -16.11 12.68
CA ASN A 259 -46.04 -17.12 13.00
C ASN A 259 -45.69 -17.69 14.38
#